data_AF-A0A6M4FTJ9-F1
#
_entry.id   AF-A0A6M4FTJ9-F1
#
_cell.length_a   1.000
_cell.length_b   1.000
_cell.length_c   1.000
_cell.angle_alpha   90.00
_cell.angle_beta   90.00
_cell.angle_gamma   90.00
#
_symmetry.space_group_name_H-M   'P 1'
#
loop_
_entity.id
_entity.type
_entity.pdbx_description
1 polymer ?
#
loop_
_entity_poly.entity_id
_entity_poly.type
_entity_poly.pdbx_seq_one_letter_code
_entity_poly.pdbx_strand_id
1 'polypeptide(L)'
;MKSYDMSFLARDHGFAGKVRVSEPVMDDCMYVAEHVVSEHGVTPIERFQMLLQNVARQLSGYPAGTQAVRLTHHRIPPSGNPHQPLALELEALVVQGDRQHGDYLLVARHDELNHAQLFSA
;
A
#
# COMPACT_ATOMS: atom_id res chain seq x y z
N MET A 1 -6.55 -9.97 8.94
CA MET A 1 -6.12 -8.58 8.72
C MET A 1 -7.20 -7.84 7.96
N LYS A 2 -7.56 -6.61 8.37
CA LYS A 2 -8.54 -5.79 7.65
C LYS A 2 -7.86 -5.11 6.45
N SER A 3 -8.53 -5.12 5.31
CA SER A 3 -8.07 -4.50 4.07
C SER A 3 -9.24 -3.90 3.32
N TYR A 4 -8.96 -2.94 2.44
CA TYR A 4 -9.94 -2.25 1.62
C TYR A 4 -9.73 -2.56 0.15
N ASP A 5 -10.82 -2.72 -0.60
CA ASP A 5 -10.76 -2.89 -2.05
C ASP A 5 -10.44 -1.54 -2.71
N MET A 6 -9.29 -1.49 -3.38
CA MET A 6 -8.76 -0.30 -4.04
C MET A 6 -8.60 -0.53 -5.54
N SER A 7 -9.23 -1.59 -6.08
CA SER A 7 -9.08 -2.01 -7.47
C SER A 7 -9.48 -0.90 -8.45
N PHE A 8 -10.54 -0.15 -8.15
CA PHE A 8 -11.00 0.94 -9.02
C PHE A 8 -9.93 2.03 -9.17
N LEU A 9 -9.35 2.50 -8.06
CA LEU A 9 -8.31 3.53 -8.09
C LEU A 9 -6.98 2.98 -8.62
N ALA A 10 -6.62 1.75 -8.25
CA ALA A 10 -5.38 1.11 -8.70
C ALA A 10 -5.34 0.92 -10.22
N ARG A 11 -6.49 0.72 -10.87
CA ARG A 11 -6.57 0.60 -12.32
C ARG A 11 -5.97 1.82 -13.04
N ASP A 12 -6.19 3.02 -12.53
CA ASP A 12 -5.66 4.26 -13.12
C ASP A 12 -4.14 4.38 -12.98
N HIS A 13 -3.53 3.51 -12.17
CA HIS A 13 -2.09 3.45 -11.91
C HIS A 13 -1.41 2.18 -12.45
N GLY A 14 -2.07 1.47 -13.37
CA GLY A 14 -1.46 0.37 -14.13
C GLY A 14 -1.69 -1.04 -13.58
N PHE A 15 -2.56 -1.21 -12.57
CA PHE A 15 -2.94 -2.54 -12.09
C PHE A 15 -4.07 -3.13 -12.94
N ALA A 16 -3.93 -4.40 -13.32
CA ALA A 16 -4.92 -5.12 -14.12
C ALA A 16 -5.87 -6.02 -13.30
N GLY A 17 -5.50 -6.35 -12.06
CA GLY A 17 -6.24 -7.26 -11.18
C GLY A 17 -6.85 -6.58 -9.97
N LYS A 18 -7.49 -7.37 -9.10
CA LYS A 18 -7.99 -6.86 -7.81
C LYS A 18 -6.82 -6.45 -6.93
N VAL A 19 -6.90 -5.26 -6.36
CA VAL A 19 -5.90 -4.73 -5.42
C VAL A 19 -6.58 -4.42 -4.11
N ARG A 20 -6.04 -4.97 -3.03
CA ARG A 20 -6.47 -4.67 -1.67
C ARG A 20 -5.31 -4.06 -0.89
N VAL A 21 -5.61 -3.03 -0.10
CA VAL A 21 -4.61 -2.36 0.73
C VAL A 21 -4.95 -2.57 2.19
N SER A 22 -3.97 -2.90 3.03
CA SER A 22 -4.19 -3.06 4.47
C SER A 22 -4.67 -1.75 5.08
N GLU A 23 -5.49 -1.86 6.13
CA GLU A 23 -5.99 -0.69 6.85
C GLU A 23 -4.87 0.24 7.36
N PRO A 24 -3.78 -0.26 7.97
CA PRO A 24 -2.66 0.59 8.39
C PRO A 24 -1.96 1.34 7.26
N VAL A 25 -1.84 0.77 6.06
CA VAL A 25 -1.28 1.49 4.90
C VAL A 25 -2.25 2.58 4.42
N MET A 26 -3.55 2.29 4.45
CA MET A 26 -4.58 3.28 4.12
C MET A 26 -4.55 4.44 5.12
N ASP A 27 -4.52 4.14 6.42
CA ASP A 27 -4.46 5.14 7.49
C ASP A 27 -3.18 5.99 7.40
N ASP A 28 -2.04 5.40 7.04
CA ASP A 28 -0.79 6.13 6.83
C ASP A 28 -0.90 7.20 5.72
N CYS A 29 -1.65 6.89 4.66
CA CYS A 29 -1.90 7.84 3.58
C CYS A 29 -2.95 8.89 3.94
N MET A 30 -3.96 8.49 4.71
CA MET A 30 -5.05 9.37 5.13
C MET A 30 -4.65 10.35 6.24
N TYR A 31 -3.65 9.99 7.06
CA TYR A 31 -3.18 10.82 8.16
C TYR A 31 -2.10 11.82 7.70
N VAL A 32 -2.53 13.05 7.43
CA VAL A 32 -1.67 14.18 7.04
C VAL A 32 -2.01 15.39 7.90
N ALA A 33 -0.99 16.02 8.49
CA ALA A 33 -1.19 17.24 9.24
C ALA A 33 -1.63 18.40 8.32
N GLU A 34 -2.53 19.26 8.81
CA GLU A 34 -3.11 20.36 8.04
C GLU A 34 -2.05 21.31 7.45
N HIS A 35 -0.97 21.57 8.18
CA HIS A 35 0.13 22.41 7.70
C HIS A 35 0.83 21.79 6.47
N VAL A 36 0.96 20.46 6.39
CA VAL A 36 1.55 19.79 5.23
C VAL A 36 0.67 19.98 3.99
N VAL A 37 -0.65 19.85 4.14
CA VAL A 37 -1.59 20.10 3.04
C VAL A 37 -1.51 21.55 2.60
N SER A 38 -1.43 22.49 3.54
CA SER A 38 -1.34 23.92 3.26
C SER A 38 -0.02 24.31 2.58
N GLU A 39 1.09 23.71 2.99
CA GLU A 39 2.43 24.03 2.50
C GLU A 39 2.77 23.35 1.17
N HIS A 40 2.35 22.09 1.00
CA HIS A 40 2.72 21.28 -0.16
C HIS A 40 1.57 21.09 -1.16
N GLY A 41 0.33 21.44 -0.79
CA GLY A 41 -0.84 21.24 -1.64
C GLY A 41 -1.20 19.78 -1.88
N VAL A 42 -0.59 18.83 -1.17
CA VAL A 42 -0.82 17.40 -1.35
C VAL A 42 -1.85 16.90 -0.35
N THR A 43 -3.00 16.51 -0.88
CA THR A 43 -4.12 15.92 -0.15
C THR A 43 -3.83 14.46 0.25
N PRO A 44 -4.56 13.92 1.24
CA PRO A 44 -4.40 12.52 1.62
C PRO A 44 -4.69 11.53 0.48
N ILE A 45 -5.65 11.85 -0.41
CA ILE A 45 -5.96 11.04 -1.59
C ILE A 45 -4.79 11.04 -2.58
N GLU A 46 -4.16 12.19 -2.83
CA GLU A 46 -3.00 12.27 -3.73
C GLU A 46 -1.81 11.48 -3.19
N ARG A 47 -1.57 11.49 -1.87
CA ARG A 47 -0.55 10.61 -1.26
C ARG A 47 -0.83 9.15 -1.51
N PHE A 48 -2.10 8.74 -1.39
CA PHE A 48 -2.50 7.37 -1.65
C PHE A 48 -2.29 7.00 -3.14
N GLN A 49 -2.61 7.90 -4.06
CA GLN A 49 -2.33 7.73 -5.49
C GLN A 49 -0.82 7.61 -5.76
N MET A 50 0.01 8.44 -5.11
CA MET A 50 1.47 8.36 -5.20
C MET A 50 2.00 7.02 -4.66
N LEU A 51 1.39 6.48 -3.60
CA LEU A 51 1.70 5.13 -3.09
C LEU A 51 1.37 4.07 -4.15
N LEU A 52 0.17 4.09 -4.74
CA LEU A 52 -0.22 3.13 -5.77
C LEU A 52 0.69 3.20 -7.01
N GLN A 53 0.99 4.40 -7.49
CA GLN A 53 1.90 4.62 -8.60
C GLN A 53 3.31 4.09 -8.30
N ASN A 54 3.81 4.34 -7.09
CA ASN A 54 5.13 3.87 -6.67
C ASN A 54 5.18 2.34 -6.57
N VAL A 55 4.13 1.71 -6.01
CA VAL A 55 4.00 0.24 -5.96
C VAL A 55 3.96 -0.34 -7.37
N ALA A 56 3.12 0.17 -8.26
CA ALA A 56 3.04 -0.29 -9.66
C ALA A 56 4.39 -0.20 -10.37
N ARG A 57 5.08 0.94 -10.21
CA ARG A 57 6.41 1.16 -10.78
C ARG A 57 7.42 0.14 -10.26
N GLN A 58 7.47 -0.11 -8.96
CA GLN A 58 8.40 -1.09 -8.41
C GLN A 58 8.06 -2.52 -8.84
N LEU A 59 6.77 -2.89 -8.86
CA LEU A 59 6.31 -4.20 -9.31
C LEU A 59 6.68 -4.49 -10.77
N SER A 60 6.68 -3.47 -11.64
CA SER A 60 7.08 -3.62 -13.04
C SER A 60 8.54 -4.07 -13.23
N GLY A 61 9.38 -3.92 -12.20
CA GLY A 61 10.77 -4.37 -12.20
C GLY A 61 10.96 -5.86 -11.87
N TYR A 62 9.90 -6.56 -11.46
CA TYR A 62 9.97 -7.97 -11.07
C TYR A 62 9.49 -8.92 -12.19
N PRO A 63 10.01 -10.15 -12.27
CA PRO A 63 9.57 -11.14 -13.26
C PRO A 63 8.07 -11.47 -13.15
N ALA A 64 7.46 -11.82 -14.28
CA ALA A 64 6.11 -12.38 -14.29
C ALA A 64 6.03 -13.63 -13.40
N GLY A 65 4.94 -13.79 -12.66
CA GLY A 65 4.74 -14.89 -11.73
C GLY A 65 5.32 -14.66 -10.33
N THR A 66 5.96 -13.52 -10.07
CA THR A 66 6.39 -13.14 -8.71
C THR A 66 5.19 -13.12 -7.75
N GLN A 67 5.30 -13.87 -6.64
CA GLN A 67 4.21 -14.05 -5.68
C GLN A 67 4.27 -13.06 -4.51
N ALA A 68 5.46 -12.61 -4.13
CA ALA A 68 5.65 -11.67 -3.02
C ALA A 68 6.87 -10.80 -3.26
N VAL A 69 6.79 -9.52 -2.92
CA VAL A 69 7.94 -8.60 -2.96
C VAL A 69 7.89 -7.61 -1.81
N ARG A 70 9.07 -7.26 -1.29
CA ARG A 70 9.24 -6.12 -0.39
C ARG A 70 9.48 -4.86 -1.21
N LEU A 71 8.80 -3.79 -0.83
CA LEU A 71 8.81 -2.50 -1.52
C LEU A 71 9.03 -1.40 -0.49
N THR A 72 9.70 -0.32 -0.88
CA THR A 72 9.83 0.85 0.00
C THR A 72 9.12 2.04 -0.63
N HIS A 73 8.11 2.58 0.05
CA HIS A 73 7.46 3.83 -0.31
C HIS A 73 8.00 4.95 0.59
N HIS A 74 8.29 6.13 0.04
CA HIS A 74 8.72 7.28 0.85
C HIS A 74 7.56 8.26 0.99
N ARG A 75 7.25 8.64 2.22
CA ARG A 75 6.24 9.67 2.56
C ARG A 75 6.73 11.04 2.11
N ILE A 76 6.44 11.39 0.86
CA ILE A 76 6.79 12.68 0.27
C ILE A 76 5.50 13.31 -0.28
N PRO A 77 5.00 14.41 0.31
CA PRO A 77 5.56 15.09 1.47
C PRO A 77 5.46 14.24 2.75
N PRO A 78 6.22 14.55 3.83
CA PRO A 78 6.07 13.88 5.12
C PRO A 78 4.65 14.06 5.67
N SER A 79 4.24 13.27 6.66
CA SER A 79 2.90 13.40 7.28
C SER A 79 2.75 14.61 8.20
N GLY A 80 3.87 15.28 8.53
CA GLY A 80 3.92 16.34 9.55
C GLY A 80 4.19 15.83 10.96
N ASN A 81 4.32 14.52 11.16
CA ASN A 81 4.78 13.93 12.42
C ASN A 81 6.31 13.76 12.40
N PRO A 82 7.08 14.48 13.24
CA PRO A 82 8.54 14.42 13.24
C PRO A 82 9.10 13.08 13.74
N HIS A 83 8.29 12.26 14.40
CA HIS A 83 8.69 10.94 14.91
C HIS A 83 8.33 9.79 13.96
N GLN A 84 7.58 10.06 12.89
CA GLN A 84 7.23 9.05 11.92
C GLN A 84 8.38 8.88 10.92
N PRO A 85 8.86 7.65 10.66
CA PRO A 85 9.86 7.40 9.63
C PRO A 85 9.40 7.93 8.27
N LEU A 86 10.33 8.34 7.40
CA LEU A 86 9.97 8.73 6.03
C LEU A 86 9.72 7.50 5.15
N ALA A 87 10.54 6.46 5.32
CA ALA A 87 10.37 5.19 4.64
C ALA A 87 9.20 4.40 5.26
N LEU A 88 8.33 3.91 4.38
CA LEU A 88 7.27 2.97 4.68
C LEU A 88 7.63 1.66 3.97
N GLU A 89 8.02 0.66 4.75
CA GLU A 89 8.32 -0.68 4.24
C GLU A 89 7.01 -1.43 4.03
N LEU A 90 6.78 -1.79 2.77
CA LEU A 90 5.60 -2.47 2.27
C LEU A 90 5.97 -3.87 1.79
N GLU A 91 4.95 -4.70 1.71
CA GLU A 91 5.01 -5.98 1.04
C GLU A 91 3.77 -6.13 0.17
N ALA A 92 4.02 -6.49 -1.10
CA ALA A 92 2.99 -6.80 -2.06
C ALA A 92 2.94 -8.32 -2.24
N LEU A 93 1.83 -8.94 -1.87
CA LEU A 93 1.63 -10.39 -1.84
C LEU A 93 0.43 -10.77 -2.72
N VAL A 94 0.61 -11.75 -3.59
CA VAL A 94 -0.49 -12.37 -4.33
C VAL A 94 -1.22 -13.32 -3.39
N VAL A 95 -2.49 -13.04 -3.13
CA VAL A 95 -3.39 -13.90 -2.35
C VAL A 95 -4.29 -14.64 -3.32
N GLN A 96 -4.30 -15.96 -3.23
CA GLN A 96 -5.10 -16.84 -4.08
C GLN A 96 -6.08 -17.66 -3.24
N GLY A 97 -7.26 -17.95 -3.81
CA GLY A 97 -8.25 -18.82 -3.17
C GLY A 97 -8.91 -18.23 -1.92
N ASP A 98 -8.85 -16.91 -1.73
CA ASP A 98 -9.60 -16.23 -0.67
C ASP A 98 -11.10 -16.38 -0.94
N ARG A 99 -11.81 -17.01 0.00
CA ARG A 99 -13.23 -17.36 -0.17
C ARG A 99 -14.15 -16.15 -0.26
N GLN A 100 -13.73 -15.00 0.27
CA GLN A 100 -14.55 -13.80 0.35
C GLN A 100 -14.25 -12.85 -0.81
N HIS A 101 -12.99 -12.72 -1.20
CA HIS A 101 -12.53 -11.69 -2.13
C HIS A 101 -12.04 -12.25 -3.47
N GLY A 102 -11.81 -13.57 -3.57
CA GLY A 102 -11.17 -14.22 -4.72
C GLY A 102 -9.68 -13.90 -4.77
N ASP A 103 -9.06 -14.04 -5.94
CA ASP A 103 -7.63 -13.73 -6.09
C ASP A 103 -7.41 -12.21 -6.12
N TYR A 104 -6.42 -11.72 -5.37
CA TYR A 104 -6.05 -10.30 -5.33
C TYR A 104 -4.57 -10.09 -5.00
N LEU A 105 -4.06 -8.92 -5.36
CA LEU A 105 -2.80 -8.41 -4.84
C LEU A 105 -3.08 -7.66 -3.53
N LEU A 106 -2.43 -8.07 -2.45
CA LEU A 106 -2.46 -7.41 -1.17
C LEU A 106 -1.23 -6.51 -1.01
N VAL A 107 -1.43 -5.23 -0.74
CA VAL A 107 -0.36 -4.30 -0.33
C VAL A 107 -0.54 -4.03 1.16
N ALA A 108 0.43 -4.43 1.97
CA ALA A 108 0.44 -4.22 3.41
C ALA A 108 1.79 -3.72 3.89
N ARG A 109 1.92 -3.27 5.14
CA ARG A 109 3.24 -3.01 5.73
C ARG A 109 3.94 -4.33 5.97
N HIS A 110 5.27 -4.33 5.84
CA HIS A 110 6.06 -5.55 5.97
C HIS A 110 5.89 -6.25 7.34
N ASP A 111 5.71 -5.47 8.42
CA ASP A 111 5.53 -6.00 9.78
C ASP A 111 4.15 -6.63 10.04
N GLU A 112 3.15 -6.36 9.20
CA GLU A 112 1.79 -6.88 9.34
C GLU A 112 1.68 -8.35 8.92
N LEU A 113 2.44 -8.76 7.91
CA LEU A 113 2.32 -10.10 7.31
C LEU A 113 3.02 -11.18 8.14
N ASN A 114 4.08 -10.83 8.87
CA ASN A 114 4.73 -11.74 9.83
C ASN A 114 3.77 -12.19 10.94
N HIS A 115 2.83 -11.33 11.34
CA HIS A 115 1.81 -11.70 12.32
C HIS A 115 0.72 -12.61 11.74
N ALA A 116 0.38 -12.47 10.45
CA ALA A 116 -0.65 -13.28 9.81
C ALA A 116 -0.24 -14.76 9.67
N GLN A 117 1.05 -15.05 9.45
CA GLN A 117 1.58 -16.42 9.39
C GLN A 117 1.59 -17.12 10.77
N LEU A 118 1.62 -16.35 11.87
CA LEU A 118 1.56 -16.89 13.24
C LEU A 118 0.14 -17.30 13.66
N PHE A 119 -0.91 -16.79 12.99
CA PHE A 119 -2.31 -17.14 13.28
C PHE A 119 -2.92 -18.13 12.28
N SER A 120 -2.12 -18.64 11.34
CA SER A 120 -2.52 -19.68 10.39
C SER A 120 -1.92 -21.06 10.69
N ALA A 121 -1.37 -21.25 11.91
CA ALA A 121 -0.85 -22.52 12.41
C ALA A 121 -1.89 -23.24 13.29
#